data_AF-A0AAU9W9J0-F1
#
_entry.id   AF-A0AAU9W9J0-F1
#
_cell.length_a   1.000
_cell.length_b   1.000
_cell.length_c   1.000
_cell.angle_alpha   90.00
_cell.angle_beta   90.00
_cell.angle_gamma   90.00
#
_symmetry.space_group_name_H-M   'P 1'
#
loop_
_entity.id
_entity.type
_entity.pdbx_description
1 polymer ?
#
loop_
_entity_poly.entity_id
_entity_poly.type
_entity_poly.pdbx_seq_one_letter_code
_entity_poly.pdbx_strand_id
1 'polypeptide(L)'
;QQFTVSILVIPPYTIISDSGELIGILGDFFDDIIHRCLLRFCGLSKDAFNMTFINSSKEFQMILQNNMTDFALPVSKPMQLLLRPDDHDAQPLMMVEQIISSPGYSLIMDVENVNVRANKAALIKLYTESWPITIFAFVITGISGMVIWILETHFNDEEFPRSFVKGSYEGFWWAFVTMTTVGYGDKTPKFILGRVFGVFWIMFGLIVVAVFTATATSAISTSIDSFVGVEGNKIGVLNSTSAEFEARKKGAFVKSFSSIEEMFSSLRSGEIDGVLMDKFRSPEVLRATKDRNFRVFSGYDANVPYYLAVHNSLRSLFEGASCIKNRINNQDLENLFIKYLMPVAVYNSEKDSYAVFSGHSPETNRFLVIVVCVFLGFAFVGITAEVIYKTVRKGNLKVRSREDRENGNYLREVGEHSASKPNLANVENKLRQLVEEVSKLQEQISAKGRRSTTHM
;
A
#
# COMPACT_ATOMS: atom_id res chain seq x y z
N GLN A 1 -47.26 -32.57 -30.03
CA GLN A 1 -46.55 -31.36 -30.47
C GLN A 1 -45.23 -31.33 -29.70
N GLN A 2 -44.10 -31.12 -30.37
CA GLN A 2 -42.81 -30.97 -29.70
C GLN A 2 -42.57 -29.47 -29.45
N PHE A 3 -42.23 -29.12 -28.22
CA PHE A 3 -41.86 -27.79 -27.78
C PHE A 3 -40.34 -27.66 -27.78
N THR A 4 -39.85 -26.53 -28.27
CA THR A 4 -38.44 -26.18 -28.31
C THR A 4 -38.11 -25.28 -27.12
N VAL A 5 -37.07 -25.65 -26.37
CA VAL A 5 -36.61 -24.89 -25.20
C VAL A 5 -35.16 -24.48 -25.43
N SER A 6 -34.87 -23.19 -25.37
CA SER A 6 -33.52 -22.66 -25.48
C SER A 6 -33.03 -22.20 -24.11
N ILE A 7 -31.90 -22.75 -23.68
CA ILE A 7 -31.35 -22.53 -22.34
C ILE A 7 -29.98 -21.90 -22.46
N LEU A 8 -29.86 -20.67 -21.95
CA LEU A 8 -28.55 -20.01 -21.82
C LEU A 8 -27.87 -20.54 -20.56
N VAL A 9 -26.65 -21.05 -20.67
CA VAL A 9 -25.90 -21.65 -19.55
C VAL A 9 -25.27 -20.55 -18.70
N ILE A 10 -25.83 -20.33 -17.51
CA ILE A 10 -25.36 -19.34 -16.55
C ILE A 10 -25.39 -19.95 -15.15
N PRO A 11 -24.27 -20.51 -14.65
CA PRO A 11 -24.17 -20.96 -13.27
C PRO A 11 -24.36 -19.78 -12.27
N PRO A 12 -25.05 -19.97 -11.13
CA PRO A 12 -25.72 -21.19 -10.66
C PRO A 12 -27.19 -21.31 -11.12
N TYR A 13 -27.67 -20.42 -11.99
CA TYR A 13 -29.07 -20.42 -12.45
C TYR A 13 -29.36 -21.62 -13.34
N THR A 14 -28.53 -21.85 -14.35
CA THR A 14 -28.66 -22.93 -15.32
C THR A 14 -27.29 -23.56 -15.55
N ILE A 15 -27.21 -24.85 -15.27
CA ILE A 15 -26.00 -25.67 -15.34
C ILE A 15 -26.36 -26.92 -16.15
N ILE A 16 -25.42 -27.41 -16.94
CA ILE A 16 -25.54 -28.71 -17.62
C ILE A 16 -24.83 -29.74 -16.74
N SER A 17 -25.55 -30.76 -16.30
CA SER A 17 -24.98 -31.92 -15.61
C SER A 17 -24.12 -32.76 -16.55
N ASP A 18 -23.17 -33.54 -16.03
CA ASP A 18 -22.40 -34.52 -16.81
C ASP A 18 -23.31 -35.56 -17.49
N SER A 19 -24.52 -35.77 -16.96
CA SER A 19 -25.58 -36.61 -17.54
C SER A 19 -26.32 -35.95 -18.72
N GLY A 20 -26.04 -34.69 -19.04
CA GLY A 20 -26.77 -33.89 -20.04
C GLY A 20 -28.09 -33.32 -19.54
N GLU A 21 -28.38 -33.44 -18.24
CA GLU A 21 -29.60 -32.91 -17.63
C GLU A 21 -29.46 -31.43 -17.25
N LEU A 22 -30.57 -30.70 -17.36
CA LEU A 22 -30.68 -29.32 -16.89
C LEU A 22 -30.76 -29.32 -15.36
N ILE A 23 -29.79 -28.70 -14.71
CA ILE A 23 -29.75 -28.49 -13.26
C ILE A 23 -29.51 -27.01 -12.93
N GLY A 24 -29.70 -26.63 -11.68
CA GLY A 24 -29.47 -25.26 -11.20
C GLY A 24 -30.73 -24.65 -10.62
N ILE A 25 -30.65 -23.41 -10.14
CA ILE A 25 -31.79 -22.74 -9.49
C ILE A 25 -32.98 -22.65 -10.46
N LEU A 26 -32.74 -22.18 -11.68
CA LEU A 26 -33.76 -22.09 -12.70
C LEU A 26 -33.96 -23.39 -13.46
N GLY A 27 -32.94 -24.25 -13.51
CA GLY A 27 -33.05 -25.59 -14.08
C GLY A 27 -34.07 -26.45 -13.35
N ASP A 28 -33.85 -26.65 -12.05
CA ASP A 28 -34.73 -27.46 -11.18
C ASP A 28 -36.12 -26.81 -11.04
N PHE A 29 -36.18 -25.47 -10.99
CA PHE A 29 -37.45 -24.75 -10.94
C PHE A 29 -38.27 -24.93 -12.23
N PHE A 30 -37.62 -24.89 -13.39
CA PHE A 30 -38.29 -25.11 -14.67
C PHE A 30 -38.73 -26.57 -14.85
N ASP A 31 -37.91 -27.53 -14.42
CA ASP A 31 -38.29 -28.95 -14.41
C ASP A 31 -39.51 -29.20 -13.51
N ASP A 32 -39.60 -28.56 -12.33
CA ASP A 32 -40.77 -28.62 -11.45
C ASP A 32 -42.03 -28.05 -12.12
N ILE A 33 -41.91 -26.95 -12.89
CA ILE A 33 -43.02 -26.38 -13.68
C ILE A 33 -43.48 -27.37 -14.75
N ILE A 34 -42.55 -27.97 -15.51
CA ILE A 34 -42.89 -28.95 -16.54
C ILE A 34 -43.62 -30.14 -15.91
N HIS A 35 -43.04 -30.74 -14.87
CA HIS A 35 -43.59 -31.93 -14.24
C HIS A 35 -44.95 -31.69 -13.58
N ARG A 36 -45.10 -30.61 -12.80
CA ARG A 36 -46.34 -30.36 -12.05
C ARG A 36 -47.43 -29.76 -12.91
N CYS A 37 -47.12 -28.83 -13.81
CA CYS A 37 -48.13 -28.11 -14.57
C CYS A 37 -48.39 -28.71 -15.95
N LEU A 38 -47.35 -29.10 -16.69
CA LEU A 38 -47.52 -29.48 -18.10
C LEU A 38 -47.72 -30.99 -18.27
N LEU A 39 -46.99 -31.83 -17.53
CA LEU A 39 -47.15 -33.28 -17.62
C LEU A 39 -48.40 -33.75 -16.85
N ARG A 40 -48.63 -33.25 -15.63
CA ARG A 40 -49.72 -33.72 -14.78
C ARG A 40 -51.09 -33.13 -15.11
N PHE A 41 -51.19 -31.84 -15.47
CA PHE A 41 -52.48 -31.22 -15.81
C PHE A 41 -52.80 -31.26 -17.32
N CYS A 42 -51.79 -31.19 -18.20
CA CYS A 42 -52.02 -31.21 -19.66
C CYS A 42 -51.77 -32.59 -20.32
N GLY A 43 -51.28 -33.59 -19.57
CA GLY A 43 -51.08 -34.96 -20.08
C GLY A 43 -49.99 -35.10 -21.14
N LEU A 44 -49.04 -34.15 -21.22
CA LEU A 44 -47.91 -34.20 -22.14
C LEU A 44 -46.89 -35.28 -21.71
N SER A 45 -46.12 -35.83 -22.66
CA SER A 45 -44.97 -36.69 -22.36
C SER A 45 -43.72 -35.84 -22.09
N LYS A 46 -42.76 -36.37 -21.32
CA LYS A 46 -41.45 -35.72 -21.08
C LYS A 46 -40.69 -35.50 -22.40
N ASP A 47 -40.86 -36.40 -23.37
CA ASP A 47 -40.26 -36.32 -24.72
C ASP A 47 -40.86 -35.21 -25.59
N ALA A 48 -41.89 -34.50 -25.10
CA ALA A 48 -42.45 -33.36 -25.79
C ALA A 48 -41.55 -32.13 -25.74
N PHE A 49 -40.52 -32.09 -24.89
CA PHE A 49 -39.63 -30.93 -24.74
C PHE A 49 -38.24 -31.24 -25.30
N ASN A 50 -37.84 -30.51 -26.34
CA ASN A 50 -36.50 -30.58 -26.91
C ASN A 50 -35.67 -29.40 -26.39
N MET A 51 -34.69 -29.70 -25.53
CA MET A 51 -33.85 -28.69 -24.88
C MET A 51 -32.55 -28.46 -25.66
N THR A 52 -32.24 -27.19 -25.91
CA THR A 52 -31.02 -26.72 -26.59
C THR A 52 -30.23 -25.86 -25.62
N PHE A 53 -28.96 -26.20 -25.40
CA PHE A 53 -28.09 -25.47 -24.46
C PHE A 53 -27.13 -24.57 -25.21
N ILE A 54 -27.06 -23.31 -24.79
CA ILE A 54 -26.32 -22.26 -25.48
C ILE A 54 -25.36 -21.61 -24.50
N ASN A 55 -24.09 -21.49 -24.87
CA ASN A 55 -23.05 -20.91 -24.02
C ASN A 55 -22.82 -19.41 -24.30
N SER A 56 -23.19 -18.94 -25.50
CA SER A 56 -22.97 -17.57 -25.93
C SER A 56 -24.23 -16.73 -25.79
N SER A 57 -24.16 -15.66 -25.00
CA SER A 57 -25.26 -14.68 -24.87
C SER A 57 -25.66 -14.08 -26.23
N LYS A 58 -24.73 -13.98 -27.17
CA LYS A 58 -24.95 -13.39 -28.50
C LYS A 58 -25.75 -14.34 -29.40
N GLU A 59 -25.41 -15.62 -29.36
CA GLU A 59 -26.14 -16.68 -30.07
C GLU A 59 -27.55 -16.84 -29.50
N PHE A 60 -27.68 -16.79 -28.17
CA PHE A 60 -28.96 -16.84 -27.49
C PHE A 60 -29.88 -15.68 -27.93
N GLN A 61 -29.36 -14.46 -28.03
CA GLN A 61 -30.12 -13.31 -28.54
C GLN A 61 -30.61 -13.51 -29.97
N MET A 62 -29.78 -14.06 -30.86
CA MET A 62 -30.19 -14.33 -32.24
C MET A 62 -31.34 -15.36 -32.29
N ILE A 63 -31.29 -16.39 -31.44
CA ILE A 63 -32.37 -17.39 -31.33
C ILE A 63 -33.68 -16.75 -30.86
N LEU A 64 -33.59 -15.85 -29.87
CA LEU A 64 -34.75 -15.12 -29.35
C LEU A 64 -35.40 -14.21 -30.42
N GLN A 65 -34.60 -13.57 -31.28
CA GLN A 65 -35.10 -12.65 -32.31
C GLN A 65 -35.66 -13.37 -33.55
N ASN A 66 -35.08 -14.51 -33.92
CA ASN A 66 -35.46 -15.26 -35.12
C ASN A 66 -36.67 -16.20 -34.92
N ASN A 67 -37.31 -16.14 -33.74
CA ASN A 67 -38.50 -16.93 -33.42
C ASN A 67 -38.30 -18.45 -33.53
N MET A 68 -37.13 -18.95 -33.13
CA MET A 68 -36.75 -20.36 -33.29
C MET A 68 -37.04 -21.23 -32.05
N THR A 69 -37.71 -20.68 -31.03
CA THR A 69 -37.90 -21.35 -29.74
C THR A 69 -39.24 -21.03 -29.11
N ASP A 70 -39.87 -22.02 -28.48
CA ASP A 70 -41.14 -21.85 -27.77
C ASP A 70 -40.93 -21.30 -26.36
N PHE A 71 -39.83 -21.68 -25.72
CA PHE A 71 -39.45 -21.28 -24.37
C PHE A 71 -37.99 -20.88 -24.32
N ALA A 72 -37.65 -19.80 -23.62
CA ALA A 72 -36.27 -19.42 -23.40
C ALA A 72 -35.97 -18.89 -22.00
N LEU A 73 -34.89 -19.39 -21.39
CA LEU A 73 -34.44 -18.99 -20.06
C LEU A 73 -32.92 -19.16 -19.86
N PRO A 74 -32.30 -18.38 -18.96
CA PRO A 74 -32.81 -17.15 -18.37
C PRO A 74 -32.60 -15.96 -19.31
N VAL A 75 -33.64 -15.14 -19.48
CA VAL A 75 -33.56 -13.89 -20.24
C VAL A 75 -33.22 -12.76 -19.27
N SER A 76 -32.15 -12.00 -19.57
CA SER A 76 -31.76 -10.83 -18.76
C SER A 76 -32.60 -9.60 -19.11
N LYS A 77 -32.55 -8.55 -18.27
CA LYS A 77 -33.27 -7.29 -18.55
C LYS A 77 -32.87 -6.64 -19.89
N PRO A 78 -31.57 -6.54 -20.27
CA PRO A 78 -31.19 -6.05 -21.59
C PRO A 78 -31.76 -6.90 -22.74
N MET A 79 -31.75 -8.23 -22.60
CA MET A 79 -32.32 -9.13 -23.62
C MET A 79 -33.83 -8.96 -23.76
N GLN A 80 -34.54 -8.75 -22.64
CA GLN A 80 -35.98 -8.48 -22.64
C GLN A 80 -36.33 -7.21 -23.45
N LEU A 81 -35.48 -6.17 -23.37
CA LEU A 81 -35.70 -4.94 -24.12
C LEU A 81 -35.56 -5.14 -25.63
N LEU A 82 -34.72 -6.08 -26.09
CA LEU A 82 -34.57 -6.43 -27.50
C LEU A 82 -35.78 -7.20 -28.07
N LEU A 83 -36.63 -7.75 -27.20
CA LEU A 83 -37.84 -8.49 -27.58
C LEU A 83 -39.07 -7.60 -27.69
N ARG A 84 -38.97 -6.33 -27.28
CA ARG A 84 -40.06 -5.38 -27.43
C ARG A 84 -40.11 -4.91 -28.88
N PRO A 85 -41.28 -4.93 -29.53
CA PRO A 85 -41.39 -4.42 -30.89
C PRO A 85 -41.11 -2.92 -30.94
N ASP A 86 -40.47 -2.46 -32.02
CA ASP A 86 -40.22 -1.04 -32.29
C ASP A 86 -41.52 -0.27 -32.58
N ASP A 87 -42.52 -0.97 -33.14
CA ASP A 87 -43.86 -0.45 -33.36
C ASP A 87 -44.74 -0.72 -32.14
N HIS A 88 -45.35 0.34 -31.60
CA HIS A 88 -46.24 0.26 -30.43
C HIS A 88 -47.50 -0.58 -30.70
N ASP A 89 -47.93 -0.71 -31.95
CA ASP A 89 -49.12 -1.46 -32.33
C ASP A 89 -48.84 -2.94 -32.63
N ALA A 90 -47.57 -3.33 -32.74
CA ALA A 90 -47.18 -4.71 -32.99
C ALA A 90 -47.23 -5.55 -31.71
N GLN A 91 -47.76 -6.78 -31.83
CA GLN A 91 -47.70 -7.73 -30.71
C GLN A 91 -46.27 -8.25 -30.53
N PRO A 92 -45.80 -8.41 -29.29
CA PRO A 92 -44.48 -8.98 -29.05
C PRO A 92 -44.43 -10.43 -29.52
N LEU A 93 -43.33 -10.82 -30.16
CA LEU A 93 -43.05 -12.20 -30.59
C LEU A 93 -43.07 -13.16 -29.39
N MET A 94 -42.55 -12.70 -28.25
CA MET A 94 -42.50 -13.46 -27.01
C MET A 94 -43.04 -12.66 -25.83
N MET A 95 -43.83 -13.34 -25.00
CA MET A 95 -44.21 -12.90 -23.67
C MET A 95 -43.09 -13.20 -22.69
N VAL A 96 -42.88 -12.34 -21.70
CA VAL A 96 -41.78 -12.44 -20.74
C VAL A 96 -42.34 -12.33 -19.32
N GLU A 97 -42.11 -13.37 -18.52
CA GLU A 97 -42.54 -13.44 -17.12
C GLU A 97 -41.32 -13.54 -16.20
N GLN A 98 -41.31 -12.76 -15.12
CA GLN A 98 -40.19 -12.77 -14.18
C GLN A 98 -40.24 -14.05 -13.34
N ILE A 99 -39.17 -14.84 -13.39
CA ILE A 99 -39.06 -16.11 -12.66
C ILE A 99 -38.21 -16.01 -11.41
N ILE A 100 -37.20 -15.13 -11.40
CA ILE A 100 -36.37 -14.94 -10.22
C ILE A 100 -35.75 -13.55 -10.24
N SER A 101 -35.43 -13.04 -9.06
CA SER A 101 -34.62 -11.83 -8.89
C SER A 101 -33.45 -12.10 -7.98
N SER A 102 -32.25 -11.72 -8.42
CA SER A 102 -31.09 -11.65 -7.54
C SER A 102 -31.10 -10.35 -6.72
N PRO A 103 -30.56 -10.38 -5.49
CA PRO A 103 -30.54 -9.25 -4.56
C PRO A 103 -29.53 -8.17 -4.95
N GLY A 104 -28.76 -8.33 -6.04
CA GLY A 104 -27.93 -7.26 -6.57
C GLY A 104 -26.60 -7.73 -7.14
N TYR A 105 -25.59 -6.88 -7.00
CA TYR A 105 -24.27 -7.09 -7.58
C TYR A 105 -23.17 -7.13 -6.51
N SER A 106 -22.12 -7.90 -6.79
CA SER A 106 -20.87 -7.98 -6.04
C SER A 106 -19.78 -7.27 -6.85
N LEU A 107 -19.03 -6.40 -6.19
CA LEU A 107 -17.80 -5.82 -6.73
C LEU A 107 -16.62 -6.68 -6.31
N ILE A 108 -16.00 -7.32 -7.30
CA ILE A 108 -14.83 -8.17 -7.13
C ILE A 108 -13.61 -7.36 -7.54
N MET A 109 -12.58 -7.35 -6.70
CA MET A 109 -11.31 -6.70 -7.00
C MET A 109 -10.15 -7.62 -6.65
N ASP A 110 -8.98 -7.30 -7.19
CA ASP A 110 -7.72 -7.95 -6.84
C ASP A 110 -7.11 -7.27 -5.60
N VAL A 111 -6.95 -8.03 -4.52
CA VAL A 111 -6.44 -7.54 -3.24
C VAL A 111 -5.03 -6.96 -3.37
N GLU A 112 -4.16 -7.57 -4.16
CA GLU A 112 -2.78 -7.11 -4.33
C GLU A 112 -2.74 -5.77 -5.05
N ASN A 113 -3.47 -5.66 -6.17
CA ASN A 113 -3.57 -4.42 -6.93
C ASN A 113 -4.18 -3.27 -6.11
N VAL A 114 -5.22 -3.56 -5.31
CA VAL A 114 -5.83 -2.57 -4.41
C VAL A 114 -4.84 -2.11 -3.36
N ASN A 115 -4.13 -3.02 -2.69
CA ASN A 115 -3.15 -2.66 -1.67
C ASN A 115 -2.00 -1.81 -2.23
N VAL A 116 -1.46 -2.15 -3.41
CA VAL A 116 -0.40 -1.37 -4.06
C VAL A 116 -0.88 0.06 -4.35
N ARG A 117 -2.10 0.21 -4.89
CA ARG A 117 -2.68 1.53 -5.18
C ARG A 117 -2.99 2.33 -3.92
N ALA A 118 -3.60 1.69 -2.92
CA ALA A 118 -3.92 2.31 -1.64
C ALA A 118 -2.66 2.79 -0.91
N ASN A 119 -1.59 2.00 -0.92
CA ASN A 119 -0.30 2.38 -0.33
C ASN A 119 0.37 3.53 -1.09
N LYS A 120 0.34 3.52 -2.44
CA LYS A 120 0.85 4.63 -3.25
C LYS A 120 0.07 5.93 -2.97
N ALA A 121 -1.25 5.84 -2.89
CA ALA A 121 -2.11 6.98 -2.59
C ALA A 121 -1.89 7.48 -1.15
N ALA A 122 -1.73 6.58 -0.17
CA ALA A 122 -1.39 6.92 1.21
C ALA A 122 -0.10 7.75 1.28
N LEU A 123 0.94 7.34 0.54
CA LEU A 123 2.22 8.07 0.51
C LEU A 123 2.08 9.46 -0.11
N ILE A 124 1.33 9.58 -1.21
CA ILE A 124 1.06 10.87 -1.85
C ILE A 124 0.29 11.76 -0.88
N LYS A 125 -0.79 11.24 -0.28
CA LYS A 125 -1.63 11.97 0.67
C LYS A 125 -0.86 12.40 1.90
N LEU A 126 -0.02 11.52 2.45
CA LEU A 126 0.87 11.82 3.57
C LEU A 126 1.76 13.02 3.27
N TYR A 127 2.39 13.04 2.09
CA TYR A 127 3.22 14.17 1.67
C TYR A 127 2.40 15.45 1.47
N THR A 128 1.25 15.37 0.80
CA THR A 128 0.38 16.51 0.50
C THR A 128 -0.34 17.08 1.72
N GLU A 129 -0.63 16.29 2.75
CA GLU A 129 -1.29 16.77 3.97
C GLU A 129 -0.30 17.19 5.06
N SER A 130 0.91 16.60 5.09
CA SER A 130 1.86 16.87 6.17
C SER A 130 2.74 18.10 5.92
N TRP A 131 2.91 18.56 4.68
CA TRP A 131 3.81 19.68 4.38
C TRP A 131 3.51 20.99 5.13
N PRO A 132 2.25 21.41 5.40
CA PRO A 132 2.00 22.65 6.14
C PRO A 132 2.48 22.54 7.59
N ILE A 133 2.29 21.37 8.22
CA ILE A 133 2.74 21.10 9.59
C ILE A 133 4.27 21.13 9.65
N THR A 134 4.94 20.55 8.66
CA THR A 134 6.40 20.59 8.57
C THR A 134 6.91 22.02 8.45
N ILE A 135 6.35 22.84 7.56
CA ILE A 135 6.75 24.26 7.42
C ILE A 135 6.47 25.03 8.72
N PHE A 136 5.30 24.85 9.31
CA PHE A 136 4.95 25.48 10.58
C PHE A 136 5.94 25.11 11.69
N ALA A 137 6.30 23.83 11.80
CA ALA A 137 7.30 23.34 12.76
C ALA A 137 8.69 23.96 12.52
N PHE A 138 9.14 24.07 11.26
CA PHE A 138 10.41 24.72 10.94
C PHE A 138 10.42 26.22 11.29
N VAL A 139 9.35 26.94 10.94
CA VAL A 139 9.22 28.38 11.21
C VAL A 139 9.19 28.64 12.71
N ILE A 140 8.37 27.91 13.46
CA ILE A 140 8.25 28.12 14.91
C ILE A 140 9.53 27.68 15.66
N THR A 141 10.25 26.68 15.14
CA THR A 141 11.59 26.32 15.63
C THR A 141 12.59 27.44 15.37
N GLY A 142 12.54 28.09 14.21
CA GLY A 142 13.31 29.31 13.92
C GLY A 142 13.05 30.41 14.93
N ILE A 143 11.77 30.71 15.19
CA ILE A 143 11.37 31.75 16.14
C ILE A 143 11.82 31.38 17.55
N SER A 144 11.58 30.14 17.99
CA SER A 144 12.01 29.64 19.30
C SER A 144 13.53 29.71 19.47
N GLY A 145 14.28 29.35 18.43
CA GLY A 145 15.73 29.45 18.38
C GLY A 145 16.24 30.88 18.53
N MET A 146 15.57 31.86 17.92
CA MET A 146 15.89 33.27 18.12
C MET A 146 15.54 33.75 19.54
N VAL A 147 14.40 33.32 20.10
CA VAL A 147 13.99 33.68 21.47
C VAL A 147 14.97 33.14 22.50
N ILE A 148 15.34 31.85 22.41
CA ILE A 148 16.29 31.28 23.37
C ILE A 148 17.67 31.93 23.24
N TRP A 149 18.11 32.24 22.03
CA TRP A 149 19.34 32.97 21.81
C TRP A 149 19.31 34.34 22.51
N ILE A 150 18.24 35.13 22.35
CA ILE A 150 18.09 36.42 23.05
C ILE A 150 18.17 36.25 24.58
N LEU A 151 17.56 35.20 25.12
CA LEU A 151 17.53 34.94 26.56
C LEU A 151 18.89 34.47 27.11
N GLU A 152 19.63 33.66 26.35
CA GLU A 152 20.85 32.99 26.82
C GLU A 152 22.14 33.70 26.40
N THR A 153 22.14 34.52 25.35
CA THR A 153 23.37 35.09 24.76
C THR A 153 24.21 35.94 25.72
N HIS A 154 23.58 36.52 26.75
CA HIS A 154 24.29 37.27 27.79
C HIS A 154 24.81 36.40 28.94
N PHE A 155 24.19 35.25 29.20
CA PHE A 155 24.46 34.39 30.36
C PHE A 155 25.25 33.13 30.01
N ASN A 156 25.20 32.68 28.75
CA ASN A 156 25.77 31.44 28.26
C ASN A 156 26.32 31.62 26.84
N ASP A 157 27.30 32.52 26.68
CA ASP A 157 27.90 32.86 25.39
C ASP A 157 28.80 31.75 24.81
N GLU A 158 29.22 30.79 25.63
CA GLU A 158 29.92 29.57 25.19
C GLU A 158 29.03 28.68 24.30
N GLU A 159 27.78 28.46 24.70
CA GLU A 159 26.83 27.61 23.95
C GLU A 159 25.94 28.42 22.99
N PHE A 160 25.69 29.70 23.32
CA PHE A 160 24.88 30.63 22.53
C PHE A 160 25.65 31.91 22.19
N PRO A 161 26.52 31.89 21.16
CA PRO A 161 27.37 33.02 20.81
C PRO A 161 26.63 34.34 20.59
N ARG A 162 27.28 35.47 20.94
CA ARG A 162 26.71 36.83 20.76
C ARG A 162 26.50 37.26 19.31
N SER A 163 27.23 36.66 18.38
CA SER A 163 27.01 36.92 16.96
C SER A 163 25.64 36.36 16.56
N PHE A 164 24.76 37.22 16.02
CA PHE A 164 23.41 36.83 15.62
C PHE A 164 23.40 35.57 14.76
N VAL A 165 24.17 35.54 13.66
CA VAL A 165 24.17 34.42 12.71
C VAL A 165 24.57 33.10 13.37
N LYS A 166 25.63 33.10 14.19
CA LYS A 166 26.10 31.90 14.88
C LYS A 166 25.12 31.51 16.00
N GLY A 167 24.74 32.47 16.83
CA GLY A 167 23.88 32.23 17.98
C GLY A 167 22.46 31.81 17.62
N SER A 168 21.85 32.40 16.59
CA SER A 168 20.53 32.00 16.11
C SER A 168 20.54 30.63 15.45
N TYR A 169 21.64 30.24 14.80
CA TYR A 169 21.81 28.88 14.26
C TYR A 169 21.90 27.84 15.38
N GLU A 170 22.70 28.10 16.41
CA GLU A 170 22.78 27.22 17.59
C GLU A 170 21.45 27.18 18.37
N GLY A 171 20.76 28.31 18.46
CA GLY A 171 19.41 28.40 19.01
C GLY A 171 18.40 27.57 18.21
N PHE A 172 18.43 27.65 16.88
CA PHE A 172 17.59 26.83 16.00
C PHE A 172 17.88 25.35 16.19
N TRP A 173 19.16 24.94 16.23
CA TRP A 173 19.55 23.56 16.49
C TRP A 173 19.01 23.06 17.83
N TRP A 174 19.22 23.83 18.90
CA TRP A 174 18.67 23.50 20.22
C TRP A 174 17.14 23.37 20.18
N ALA A 175 16.45 24.32 19.57
CA ALA A 175 15.00 24.30 19.47
C ALA A 175 14.50 23.09 18.68
N PHE A 176 15.17 22.72 17.58
CA PHE A 176 14.81 21.59 16.73
C PHE A 176 14.96 20.25 17.47
N VAL A 177 16.11 20.04 18.11
CA VAL A 177 16.43 18.82 18.87
C VAL A 177 15.54 18.69 20.11
N THR A 178 15.18 19.81 20.73
CA THR A 178 14.28 19.84 21.88
C THR A 178 12.83 19.58 21.48
N MET A 179 12.35 20.19 20.38
CA MET A 179 11.01 19.97 19.83
C MET A 179 10.78 18.51 19.44
N THR A 180 11.79 17.89 18.81
CA THR A 180 11.76 16.49 18.38
C THR A 180 12.00 15.51 19.53
N THR A 181 12.17 15.99 20.76
CA THR A 181 12.43 15.19 21.98
C THR A 181 13.72 14.36 21.94
N VAL A 182 14.59 14.56 20.95
CA VAL A 182 15.88 13.85 20.84
C VAL A 182 16.80 14.29 21.98
N GLY A 183 16.88 15.60 22.26
CA GLY A 183 17.53 16.15 23.44
C GLY A 183 18.98 15.72 23.65
N TYR A 184 19.88 15.97 22.68
CA TYR A 184 21.31 15.60 22.80
C TYR A 184 22.01 16.15 24.05
N GLY A 185 21.50 17.25 24.62
CA GLY A 185 22.09 17.88 25.80
C GLY A 185 23.42 18.59 25.52
N ASP A 186 23.78 18.77 24.25
CA ASP A 186 24.96 19.51 23.81
C ASP A 186 24.85 21.01 24.10
N LYS A 187 23.61 21.52 24.18
CA LYS A 187 23.28 22.90 24.52
C LYS A 187 22.14 22.94 25.51
N THR A 188 22.27 23.76 26.54
CA THR A 188 21.30 23.85 27.62
C THR A 188 21.11 25.29 28.11
N PRO A 189 19.87 25.78 28.24
CA PRO A 189 19.60 27.07 28.85
C PRO A 189 20.09 27.11 30.30
N LYS A 190 20.96 28.07 30.62
CA LYS A 190 21.47 28.28 31.99
C LYS A 190 20.65 29.35 32.71
N PHE A 191 20.09 30.31 31.99
CA PHE A 191 19.27 31.37 32.56
C PHE A 191 17.88 30.87 32.95
N ILE A 192 17.35 31.38 34.07
CA ILE A 192 16.08 30.92 34.65
C ILE A 192 14.93 31.13 33.65
N LEU A 193 14.86 32.29 32.99
CA LEU A 193 13.84 32.55 31.97
C LEU A 193 14.01 31.68 30.73
N GLY A 194 15.24 31.36 30.33
CA GLY A 194 15.52 30.42 29.25
C GLY A 194 15.03 29.01 29.57
N ARG A 195 15.17 28.55 30.82
CA ARG A 195 14.63 27.27 31.28
C ARG A 195 13.11 27.26 31.34
N VAL A 196 12.49 28.31 31.84
CA VAL A 196 11.02 28.45 31.86
C VAL A 196 10.47 28.42 30.43
N PHE A 197 11.08 29.15 29.50
CA PHE A 197 10.74 29.09 28.08
C PHE A 197 10.91 27.67 27.52
N GLY A 198 12.02 27.00 27.85
CA GLY A 198 12.27 25.62 27.45
C GLY A 198 11.18 24.63 27.89
N VAL A 199 10.62 24.79 29.09
CA VAL A 199 9.49 23.95 29.55
C VAL A 199 8.27 24.12 28.63
N PHE A 200 7.91 25.36 28.30
CA PHE A 200 6.80 25.61 27.37
C PHE A 200 7.11 25.11 25.96
N TRP A 201 8.35 25.24 25.51
CA TRP A 201 8.80 24.75 24.21
C TRP A 201 8.70 23.22 24.09
N ILE A 202 9.10 22.49 25.13
CA ILE A 202 8.97 21.03 25.18
C ILE A 202 7.50 20.60 25.10
N MET A 203 6.61 21.24 25.89
CA MET A 203 5.17 20.97 25.84
C MET A 203 4.59 21.24 24.44
N PHE A 204 5.00 22.34 23.81
CA PHE A 204 4.60 22.67 22.45
C PHE A 204 5.12 21.63 21.43
N GLY A 205 6.37 21.17 21.57
CA GLY A 205 6.94 20.14 20.72
C GLY A 205 6.15 18.83 20.78
N LEU A 206 5.72 18.41 21.98
CA LEU A 206 4.85 17.23 22.13
C LEU A 206 3.53 17.37 21.35
N ILE A 207 2.91 18.55 21.39
CA ILE A 207 1.67 18.82 20.65
C ILE A 207 1.93 18.72 19.14
N VAL A 208 3.01 19.33 18.63
CA VAL A 208 3.34 19.31 17.20
C VAL A 208 3.61 17.88 16.71
N VAL A 209 4.37 17.08 17.47
CA VAL A 209 4.63 15.67 17.15
C VAL A 209 3.32 14.87 17.14
N ALA A 210 2.45 15.05 18.15
CA ALA A 210 1.17 14.36 18.22
C ALA A 210 0.26 14.70 17.02
N VAL A 211 0.20 15.97 16.62
CA VAL A 211 -0.56 16.41 15.45
C VAL A 211 0.02 15.81 14.16
N PHE A 212 1.35 15.81 14.00
CA PHE A 212 1.99 15.17 12.85
C PHE A 212 1.66 13.68 12.75
N THR A 213 1.76 12.94 13.87
CA THR A 213 1.40 11.52 13.92
C THR A 213 -0.07 11.29 13.59
N ALA A 214 -0.99 12.10 14.13
CA ALA A 214 -2.42 11.98 13.86
C ALA A 214 -2.77 12.21 12.38
N THR A 215 -2.18 13.25 11.76
CA THR A 215 -2.35 13.52 10.32
C THR A 215 -1.79 12.38 9.49
N ALA A 216 -0.62 11.84 9.84
CA ALA A 216 -0.03 10.71 9.15
C ALA A 216 -0.92 9.46 9.21
N THR A 217 -1.50 9.15 10.36
CA THR A 217 -2.45 8.04 10.51
C THR A 217 -3.71 8.26 9.67
N SER A 218 -4.31 9.46 9.70
CA SER A 218 -5.50 9.80 8.92
C SER A 218 -5.28 9.66 7.41
N ALA A 219 -4.11 10.12 6.92
CA ALA A 219 -3.74 10.01 5.52
C ALA A 219 -3.67 8.56 5.03
N ILE A 220 -3.18 7.65 5.88
CA ILE A 220 -3.10 6.22 5.58
C ILE A 220 -4.49 5.56 5.64
N SER A 221 -5.31 5.86 6.65
CA SER A 221 -6.63 5.21 6.80
C SER A 221 -7.60 5.58 5.68
N THR A 222 -7.58 6.82 5.20
CA THR A 222 -8.54 7.28 4.17
C THR A 222 -8.22 6.76 2.77
N SER A 223 -7.00 6.26 2.53
CA SER A 223 -6.58 5.92 1.15
C SER A 223 -7.21 4.64 0.63
N ILE A 224 -7.68 3.72 1.48
CA ILE A 224 -8.29 2.46 1.04
C ILE A 224 -9.70 2.72 0.50
N ASP A 225 -10.51 3.47 1.24
CA ASP A 225 -11.92 3.72 0.91
C ASP A 225 -12.10 4.45 -0.43
N SER A 226 -11.13 5.27 -0.83
CA SER A 226 -11.21 6.01 -2.10
C SER A 226 -11.17 5.13 -3.36
N PHE A 227 -10.71 3.89 -3.25
CA PHE A 227 -10.60 2.98 -4.40
C PHE A 227 -11.65 1.86 -4.39
N VAL A 228 -12.32 1.66 -3.27
CA VAL A 228 -13.32 0.61 -3.10
C VAL A 228 -14.68 1.14 -3.53
N GLY A 229 -14.89 1.22 -4.85
CA GLY A 229 -16.12 1.77 -5.42
C GLY A 229 -16.30 1.39 -6.89
N VAL A 230 -17.53 1.56 -7.38
CA VAL A 230 -17.84 1.42 -8.82
C VAL A 230 -17.68 2.77 -9.52
N GLU A 231 -18.03 3.84 -8.82
CA GLU A 231 -18.02 5.23 -9.26
C GLU A 231 -16.60 5.67 -9.64
N GLY A 232 -16.39 6.20 -10.85
CA GLY A 232 -15.09 6.73 -11.30
C GLY A 232 -14.00 5.71 -11.59
N ASN A 233 -14.24 4.41 -11.33
CA ASN A 233 -13.30 3.33 -11.56
C ASN A 233 -13.56 2.61 -12.89
N LYS A 234 -12.54 1.92 -13.42
CA LYS A 234 -12.66 1.04 -14.59
C LYS A 234 -13.27 -0.30 -14.18
N ILE A 235 -14.50 -0.54 -14.59
CA ILE A 235 -15.26 -1.72 -14.15
C ILE A 235 -15.48 -2.67 -15.32
N GLY A 236 -15.05 -3.91 -15.15
CA GLY A 236 -15.31 -5.02 -16.06
C GLY A 236 -16.72 -5.59 -15.85
N VAL A 237 -17.43 -5.81 -16.95
CA VAL A 237 -18.76 -6.44 -16.97
C VAL A 237 -18.86 -7.43 -18.13
N LEU A 238 -19.74 -8.41 -18.02
CA LEU A 238 -20.06 -9.28 -19.15
C LEU A 238 -21.05 -8.59 -20.10
N ASN A 239 -20.84 -8.77 -21.41
CA ASN A 239 -21.71 -8.26 -22.45
C ASN A 239 -23.16 -8.73 -22.25
N SER A 240 -24.12 -7.85 -22.56
CA SER A 240 -25.55 -8.20 -22.54
C SER A 240 -26.12 -8.59 -21.18
N THR A 241 -25.44 -8.19 -20.10
CA THR A 241 -25.91 -8.38 -18.72
C THR A 241 -26.40 -7.07 -18.13
N SER A 242 -27.32 -7.16 -17.16
CA SER A 242 -27.83 -5.99 -16.45
C SER A 242 -26.73 -5.22 -15.69
N ALA A 243 -25.60 -5.88 -15.39
CA ALA A 243 -24.45 -5.29 -14.73
C ALA A 243 -23.81 -4.16 -15.54
N GLU A 244 -23.82 -4.24 -16.88
CA GLU A 244 -23.31 -3.18 -17.74
C GLU A 244 -24.09 -1.88 -17.56
N PHE A 245 -25.41 -1.97 -17.58
CA PHE A 245 -26.27 -0.80 -17.39
C PHE A 245 -26.10 -0.22 -15.98
N GLU A 246 -26.06 -1.07 -14.95
CA GLU A 246 -25.91 -0.60 -13.57
C GLU A 246 -24.55 0.06 -13.32
N ALA A 247 -23.46 -0.50 -13.87
CA ALA A 247 -22.13 0.11 -13.77
C ALA A 247 -22.08 1.49 -14.45
N ARG A 248 -22.67 1.63 -15.65
CA ARG A 248 -22.77 2.94 -16.35
C ARG A 248 -23.62 3.94 -15.57
N LYS A 249 -24.76 3.49 -15.03
CA LYS A 249 -25.66 4.32 -14.21
C LYS A 249 -24.95 4.87 -12.96
N LYS A 250 -24.02 4.11 -12.38
CA LYS A 250 -23.16 4.53 -11.27
C LYS A 250 -21.96 5.39 -11.68
N GLY A 251 -21.76 5.67 -12.97
CA GLY A 251 -20.64 6.51 -13.42
C GLY A 251 -19.29 5.78 -13.47
N ALA A 252 -19.30 4.47 -13.67
CA ALA A 252 -18.08 3.70 -13.94
C ALA A 252 -17.58 3.85 -15.38
N PHE A 253 -16.27 3.71 -15.58
CA PHE A 253 -15.68 3.50 -16.90
C PHE A 253 -15.81 2.02 -17.28
N VAL A 254 -16.91 1.67 -17.94
CA VAL A 254 -17.26 0.28 -18.21
C VAL A 254 -16.47 -0.29 -19.38
N LYS A 255 -15.80 -1.44 -19.15
CA LYS A 255 -15.21 -2.30 -20.18
C LYS A 255 -15.99 -3.60 -20.24
N SER A 256 -16.62 -3.88 -21.39
CA SER A 256 -17.49 -5.04 -21.57
C SER A 256 -16.71 -6.22 -22.18
N PHE A 257 -16.91 -7.43 -21.65
CA PHE A 257 -16.18 -8.64 -22.03
C PHE A 257 -17.12 -9.74 -22.52
N SER A 258 -16.63 -10.60 -23.41
CA SER A 258 -17.37 -11.76 -23.92
C SER A 258 -17.16 -13.02 -23.08
N SER A 259 -15.95 -13.21 -22.53
CA SER A 259 -15.58 -14.32 -21.64
C SER A 259 -15.25 -13.84 -20.23
N ILE A 260 -15.60 -14.67 -19.24
CA ILE A 260 -15.19 -14.48 -17.84
C ILE A 260 -13.66 -14.52 -17.72
N GLU A 261 -12.99 -15.41 -18.47
CA GLU A 261 -11.54 -15.60 -18.37
C GLU A 261 -10.78 -14.35 -18.80
N GLU A 262 -11.19 -13.75 -19.93
CA GLU A 262 -10.64 -12.47 -20.41
C GLU A 262 -10.82 -11.37 -19.37
N MET A 263 -12.05 -11.24 -18.83
CA MET A 263 -12.38 -10.24 -17.81
C MET A 263 -11.50 -10.37 -16.55
N PHE A 264 -11.33 -11.58 -16.02
CA PHE A 264 -10.51 -11.80 -14.82
C PHE A 264 -8.99 -11.73 -15.11
N SER A 265 -8.56 -12.02 -16.33
CA SER A 265 -7.17 -11.75 -16.73
C SER A 265 -6.85 -10.25 -16.82
N SER A 266 -7.77 -9.43 -17.34
CA SER A 266 -7.68 -7.97 -17.31
C SER A 266 -7.74 -7.40 -15.88
N LEU A 267 -8.46 -8.05 -14.97
CA LEU A 267 -8.49 -7.68 -13.55
C LEU A 267 -7.13 -7.93 -12.88
N ARG A 268 -6.52 -9.11 -13.15
CA ARG A 268 -5.20 -9.48 -12.64
C ARG A 268 -4.11 -8.53 -13.13
N SER A 269 -4.13 -8.19 -14.42
CA SER A 269 -3.14 -7.28 -15.02
C SER A 269 -3.30 -5.82 -14.56
N GLY A 270 -4.38 -5.49 -13.85
CA GLY A 270 -4.68 -4.13 -13.38
C GLY A 270 -5.16 -3.20 -14.49
N GLU A 271 -5.57 -3.74 -15.65
CA GLU A 271 -6.17 -2.96 -16.74
C GLU A 271 -7.54 -2.41 -16.36
N ILE A 272 -8.32 -3.23 -15.64
CA ILE A 272 -9.55 -2.85 -14.95
C ILE A 272 -9.33 -2.88 -13.44
N ASP A 273 -10.13 -2.10 -12.72
CA ASP A 273 -9.97 -1.88 -11.28
C ASP A 273 -10.86 -2.83 -10.48
N GLY A 274 -11.98 -3.24 -11.05
CA GLY A 274 -12.91 -4.19 -10.46
C GLY A 274 -13.83 -4.83 -11.48
N VAL A 275 -14.53 -5.87 -11.06
CA VAL A 275 -15.55 -6.57 -11.84
C VAL A 275 -16.88 -6.46 -11.11
N LEU A 276 -17.92 -6.00 -11.81
CA LEU A 276 -19.27 -5.97 -11.27
C LEU A 276 -20.06 -7.16 -11.81
N MET A 277 -20.52 -8.02 -10.90
CA MET A 277 -21.20 -9.27 -11.27
C MET A 277 -22.37 -9.55 -10.35
N ASP A 278 -23.38 -10.26 -10.85
CA ASP A 278 -24.52 -10.71 -10.07
C ASP A 278 -24.11 -11.45 -8.77
N LYS A 279 -24.79 -11.15 -7.65
CA LYS A 279 -24.47 -11.71 -6.32
C LYS A 279 -24.50 -13.24 -6.30
N PHE A 280 -25.49 -13.88 -6.95
CA PHE A 280 -25.59 -15.34 -6.97
C PHE A 280 -24.54 -15.98 -7.90
N ARG A 281 -24.15 -15.30 -8.97
CA ARG A 281 -23.10 -15.77 -9.89
C ARG A 281 -21.68 -15.63 -9.31
N SER A 282 -21.47 -14.63 -8.46
CA SER A 282 -20.13 -14.28 -7.97
C SER A 282 -19.33 -15.40 -7.27
N PRO A 283 -19.91 -16.24 -6.38
CA PRO A 283 -19.14 -17.24 -5.65
C PRO A 283 -18.65 -18.37 -6.57
N GLU A 284 -19.50 -18.77 -7.52
CA GLU A 284 -19.20 -19.82 -8.51
C GLU A 284 -17.99 -19.44 -9.36
N VAL A 285 -17.98 -18.20 -9.86
CA VAL A 285 -16.88 -17.69 -10.69
C VAL A 285 -15.59 -17.59 -9.89
N LEU A 286 -15.64 -17.04 -8.67
CA LEU A 286 -14.45 -16.95 -7.81
C LEU A 286 -13.86 -18.33 -7.50
N ARG A 287 -14.70 -19.34 -7.29
CA ARG A 287 -14.28 -20.73 -7.08
C ARG A 287 -13.66 -21.32 -8.34
N ALA A 288 -14.25 -21.07 -9.51
CA ALA A 288 -13.74 -21.54 -10.79
C ALA A 288 -12.36 -20.95 -11.12
N THR A 289 -12.13 -19.68 -10.81
CA THR A 289 -10.82 -19.01 -11.03
C THR A 289 -9.72 -19.55 -10.12
N LYS A 290 -10.05 -20.17 -8.97
CA LYS A 290 -9.12 -20.73 -7.97
C LYS A 290 -8.06 -19.75 -7.44
N ASP A 291 -8.29 -18.46 -7.60
CA ASP A 291 -7.38 -17.43 -7.11
C ASP A 291 -7.83 -16.91 -5.74
N ARG A 292 -6.89 -16.85 -4.80
CA ARG A 292 -7.14 -16.34 -3.46
C ARG A 292 -7.03 -14.82 -3.37
N ASN A 293 -6.50 -14.14 -4.38
CA ASN A 293 -6.36 -12.69 -4.40
C ASN A 293 -7.65 -11.99 -4.80
N PHE A 294 -8.57 -12.67 -5.49
CA PHE A 294 -9.87 -12.10 -5.80
C PHE A 294 -10.81 -12.22 -4.60
N ARG A 295 -11.38 -11.08 -4.22
CA ARG A 295 -12.32 -10.96 -3.10
C ARG A 295 -13.50 -10.07 -3.49
N VAL A 296 -14.63 -10.31 -2.86
CA VAL A 296 -15.76 -9.36 -2.93
C VAL A 296 -15.49 -8.23 -1.95
N PHE A 297 -15.35 -7.00 -2.45
CA PHE A 297 -15.09 -5.82 -1.64
C PHE A 297 -16.37 -5.14 -1.16
N SER A 298 -17.38 -5.06 -2.02
CA SER A 298 -18.67 -4.48 -1.68
C SER A 298 -19.82 -5.17 -2.41
N GLY A 299 -20.99 -5.15 -1.77
CA GLY A 299 -22.25 -5.58 -2.37
C GLY A 299 -23.15 -4.37 -2.61
N TYR A 300 -23.74 -4.30 -3.79
CA TYR A 300 -24.73 -3.28 -4.14
C TYR A 300 -26.09 -3.92 -4.25
N ASP A 301 -27.05 -3.40 -3.51
CA ASP A 301 -28.42 -3.87 -3.54
C ASP A 301 -29.12 -3.35 -4.79
N ALA A 302 -29.60 -4.28 -5.60
CA ALA A 302 -30.35 -3.99 -6.80
C ALA A 302 -31.25 -5.18 -7.10
N ASN A 303 -32.46 -4.92 -7.61
CA ASN A 303 -33.29 -6.00 -8.10
C ASN A 303 -32.79 -6.40 -9.49
N VAL A 304 -32.19 -7.59 -9.61
CA VAL A 304 -31.69 -8.13 -10.88
C VAL A 304 -32.63 -9.24 -11.37
N PRO A 305 -33.65 -8.90 -12.17
CA PRO A 305 -34.64 -9.87 -12.61
C PRO A 305 -34.12 -10.72 -13.78
N TYR A 306 -34.43 -12.01 -13.71
CA TYR A 306 -34.33 -12.96 -14.81
C TYR A 306 -35.73 -13.43 -15.20
N TYR A 307 -35.94 -13.56 -16.50
CA TYR A 307 -37.24 -13.83 -17.10
C TYR A 307 -37.26 -15.17 -17.82
N LEU A 308 -38.44 -15.79 -17.86
CA LEU A 308 -38.82 -16.83 -18.81
C LEU A 308 -39.50 -16.14 -20.00
N ALA A 309 -38.93 -16.29 -21.20
CA ALA A 309 -39.61 -15.91 -22.43
C ALA A 309 -40.42 -17.10 -22.96
N VAL A 310 -41.63 -16.81 -23.42
CA VAL A 310 -42.58 -17.79 -23.95
C VAL A 310 -43.14 -17.24 -25.26
N HIS A 311 -43.19 -18.07 -26.29
CA HIS A 311 -43.75 -17.71 -27.57
C HIS A 311 -45.22 -17.29 -27.45
N ASN A 312 -45.63 -16.24 -28.18
CA ASN A 312 -46.97 -15.67 -28.07
C ASN A 312 -48.10 -16.67 -28.44
N SER A 313 -47.81 -17.73 -29.23
CA SER A 313 -48.80 -18.80 -29.51
C SER A 313 -49.20 -19.60 -28.26
N LEU A 314 -48.34 -19.63 -27.24
CA LEU A 314 -48.56 -20.34 -25.97
C LEU A 314 -49.11 -19.43 -24.88
N ARG A 315 -49.49 -18.19 -25.21
CA ARG A 315 -49.99 -17.19 -24.28
C ARG A 315 -51.17 -17.69 -23.43
N SER A 316 -52.07 -18.48 -24.00
CA SER A 316 -53.20 -19.08 -23.27
C SER A 316 -52.80 -20.05 -22.16
N LEU A 317 -51.60 -20.65 -22.21
CA LEU A 317 -51.07 -21.50 -21.14
C LEU A 317 -50.54 -20.68 -19.95
N PHE A 318 -50.25 -19.40 -20.16
CA PHE A 318 -49.64 -18.50 -19.19
C PHE A 318 -50.57 -17.39 -18.69
N GLU A 319 -51.66 -17.10 -19.42
CA GLU A 319 -52.71 -16.18 -18.98
C GLU A 319 -53.74 -16.84 -18.02
N GLY A 320 -54.36 -16.02 -17.15
CA GLY A 320 -55.32 -16.47 -16.13
C GLY A 320 -54.67 -17.01 -14.83
N ALA A 321 -55.48 -17.64 -13.97
CA ALA A 321 -55.00 -18.37 -12.78
C ALA A 321 -54.35 -19.72 -13.17
N SER A 322 -53.42 -19.68 -14.13
CA SER A 322 -52.74 -20.84 -14.66
C SER A 322 -51.82 -21.46 -13.59
N CYS A 323 -51.62 -22.78 -13.68
CA CYS A 323 -50.72 -23.51 -12.77
C CYS A 323 -49.31 -22.89 -12.76
N ILE A 324 -48.83 -22.44 -13.92
CA ILE A 324 -47.49 -21.87 -14.07
C ILE A 324 -47.40 -20.51 -13.38
N LYS A 325 -48.37 -19.62 -13.60
CA LYS A 325 -48.40 -18.30 -12.93
C LYS A 325 -48.55 -18.44 -11.42
N ASN A 326 -49.35 -19.39 -10.95
CA ASN A 326 -49.47 -19.68 -9.52
C ASN A 326 -48.15 -20.22 -8.92
N ARG A 327 -47.41 -21.05 -9.66
CA ARG A 327 -46.11 -21.57 -9.22
C ARG A 327 -45.01 -20.51 -9.24
N ILE A 328 -45.03 -19.61 -10.22
CA ILE A 328 -44.15 -18.43 -10.27
C ILE A 328 -44.47 -17.47 -9.12
N ASN A 329 -45.73 -17.31 -8.71
CA ASN A 329 -46.07 -16.43 -7.59
C ASN A 329 -45.80 -17.08 -6.20
N ASN A 330 -45.97 -18.40 -6.07
CA ASN A 330 -45.72 -19.17 -4.85
C ASN A 330 -44.41 -19.96 -4.98
N GLN A 331 -43.32 -19.21 -5.07
CA GLN A 331 -41.97 -19.70 -5.27
C GLN A 331 -41.36 -20.27 -3.96
N ASP A 332 -41.29 -21.60 -3.85
CA ASP A 332 -40.47 -22.26 -2.82
C ASP A 332 -39.01 -22.36 -3.28
N LEU A 333 -38.34 -21.21 -3.46
CA LEU A 333 -36.94 -21.18 -3.92
C LEU A 333 -35.92 -21.39 -2.81
N GLU A 334 -36.32 -21.35 -1.53
CA GLU A 334 -35.41 -21.43 -0.38
C GLU A 334 -34.53 -22.70 -0.41
N ASN A 335 -35.15 -23.86 -0.69
CA ASN A 335 -34.42 -25.13 -0.78
C ASN A 335 -33.43 -25.14 -1.97
N LEU A 336 -33.79 -24.49 -3.07
CA LEU A 336 -32.90 -24.35 -4.23
C LEU A 336 -31.74 -23.41 -3.93
N PHE A 337 -32.00 -22.33 -3.17
CA PHE A 337 -30.95 -21.44 -2.70
C PHE A 337 -29.97 -22.14 -1.78
N ILE A 338 -30.44 -22.94 -0.82
CA ILE A 338 -29.57 -23.73 0.06
C ILE A 338 -28.76 -24.76 -0.75
N LYS A 339 -29.35 -25.33 -1.80
CA LYS A 339 -28.71 -26.35 -2.65
C LYS A 339 -27.61 -25.77 -3.56
N TYR A 340 -27.84 -24.59 -4.16
CA TYR A 340 -27.00 -24.06 -5.22
C TYR A 340 -26.18 -22.83 -4.84
N LEU A 341 -26.59 -22.05 -3.85
CA LEU A 341 -25.81 -20.89 -3.41
C LEU A 341 -24.69 -21.32 -2.48
N MET A 342 -23.55 -20.67 -2.65
CA MET A 342 -22.34 -20.95 -1.88
C MET A 342 -21.86 -19.70 -1.14
N PRO A 343 -21.14 -19.87 -0.02
CA PRO A 343 -20.50 -18.76 0.65
C PRO A 343 -19.42 -18.14 -0.24
N VAL A 344 -19.24 -16.82 -0.10
CA VAL A 344 -18.25 -16.04 -0.88
C VAL A 344 -17.15 -15.51 0.02
N ALA A 345 -15.92 -15.45 -0.51
CA ALA A 345 -14.79 -14.84 0.18
C ALA A 345 -14.89 -13.31 0.07
N VAL A 346 -15.26 -12.68 1.18
CA VAL A 346 -15.35 -11.21 1.32
C VAL A 346 -14.00 -10.67 1.76
N TYR A 347 -13.64 -9.49 1.25
CA TYR A 347 -12.45 -8.76 1.67
C TYR A 347 -12.52 -8.42 3.17
N ASN A 348 -11.46 -8.71 3.90
CA ASN A 348 -11.32 -8.32 5.29
C ASN A 348 -10.11 -7.40 5.45
N SER A 349 -10.36 -6.13 5.80
CA SER A 349 -9.30 -5.13 5.95
C SER A 349 -8.22 -5.55 6.96
N GLU A 350 -8.54 -6.27 8.03
CA GLU A 350 -7.54 -6.68 9.03
C GLU A 350 -6.60 -7.79 8.53
N LYS A 351 -7.09 -8.66 7.63
CA LYS A 351 -6.34 -9.85 7.17
C LYS A 351 -5.74 -9.68 5.78
N ASP A 352 -6.45 -8.98 4.91
CA ASP A 352 -6.14 -8.85 3.48
C ASP A 352 -5.42 -7.54 3.17
N SER A 353 -5.47 -6.53 4.07
CA SER A 353 -4.68 -5.31 3.91
C SER A 353 -3.29 -5.46 4.53
N TYR A 354 -2.30 -4.81 3.93
CA TYR A 354 -0.97 -4.70 4.50
C TYR A 354 -0.50 -3.25 4.48
N ALA A 355 0.10 -2.82 5.59
CA ALA A 355 0.59 -1.46 5.74
C ALA A 355 1.73 -1.15 4.76
N VAL A 356 1.90 0.15 4.49
CA VAL A 356 2.97 0.71 3.64
C VAL A 356 4.36 0.20 4.02
N PHE A 357 4.62 -0.11 5.30
CA PHE A 357 5.92 -0.60 5.78
C PHE A 357 5.95 -2.10 6.11
N SER A 358 5.03 -2.88 5.55
CA SER A 358 5.02 -4.34 5.75
C SER A 358 6.05 -5.05 4.86
N GLY A 359 6.59 -6.18 5.33
CA GLY A 359 7.50 -7.02 4.53
C GLY A 359 6.83 -7.73 3.33
N HIS A 360 5.50 -7.68 3.25
CA HIS A 360 4.72 -8.21 2.12
C HIS A 360 4.63 -7.22 0.97
N SER A 361 4.87 -5.93 1.23
CA SER A 361 4.82 -4.88 0.21
C SER A 361 6.08 -4.96 -0.70
N PRO A 362 5.91 -5.16 -2.01
CA PRO A 362 7.05 -5.24 -2.94
C PRO A 362 7.83 -3.93 -2.98
N GLU A 363 7.17 -2.77 -2.84
CA GLU A 363 7.83 -1.47 -2.84
C GLU A 363 8.67 -1.24 -1.59
N THR A 364 8.22 -1.75 -0.44
CA THR A 364 8.95 -1.67 0.82
C THR A 364 10.21 -2.51 0.78
N ASN A 365 10.13 -3.71 0.19
CA ASN A 365 11.29 -4.55 -0.03
C ASN A 365 12.31 -3.89 -0.96
N ARG A 366 11.87 -3.28 -2.07
CA ARG A 366 12.74 -2.50 -2.94
C ARG A 366 13.40 -1.33 -2.21
N PHE A 367 12.62 -0.57 -1.43
CA PHE A 367 13.11 0.54 -0.63
C PHE A 367 14.18 0.08 0.38
N LEU A 368 13.92 -1.00 1.11
CA LEU A 368 14.89 -1.56 2.07
C LEU A 368 16.19 -1.98 1.39
N VAL A 369 16.11 -2.64 0.22
CA VAL A 369 17.29 -3.00 -0.56
C VAL A 369 18.09 -1.75 -0.94
N ILE A 370 17.43 -0.68 -1.41
CA ILE A 370 18.09 0.58 -1.74
C ILE A 370 18.79 1.16 -0.51
N VAL A 371 18.13 1.21 0.65
CA VAL A 371 18.72 1.73 1.90
C VAL A 371 19.95 0.93 2.29
N VAL A 372 19.90 -0.40 2.20
CA VAL A 372 21.04 -1.28 2.47
C VAL A 372 22.18 -1.02 1.49
N CYS A 373 21.89 -0.89 0.19
CA CYS A 373 22.90 -0.57 -0.83
C CYS A 373 23.56 0.79 -0.57
N VAL A 374 22.78 1.81 -0.22
CA VAL A 374 23.30 3.15 0.13
C VAL A 374 24.19 3.08 1.36
N PHE A 375 23.75 2.38 2.41
CA PHE A 375 24.54 2.17 3.62
C PHE A 375 25.87 1.46 3.33
N LEU A 376 25.85 0.38 2.55
CA LEU A 376 27.05 -0.33 2.12
C LEU A 376 27.97 0.55 1.26
N GLY A 377 27.40 1.41 0.41
CA GLY A 377 28.14 2.42 -0.35
C GLY A 377 28.89 3.40 0.55
N PHE A 378 28.22 3.99 1.55
CA PHE A 378 28.87 4.87 2.52
C PHE A 378 29.93 4.14 3.35
N ALA A 379 29.65 2.91 3.78
CA ALA A 379 30.62 2.09 4.50
C ALA A 379 31.88 1.82 3.65
N PHE A 380 31.70 1.52 2.36
CA PHE A 380 32.81 1.33 1.42
C PHE A 380 33.63 2.61 1.23
N VAL A 381 32.97 3.77 1.08
CA VAL A 381 33.66 5.07 1.01
C VAL A 381 34.44 5.35 2.29
N GLY A 382 33.86 5.08 3.46
CA GLY A 382 34.54 5.23 4.75
C GLY A 382 35.78 4.32 4.87
N ILE A 383 35.66 3.05 4.49
CA ILE A 383 36.78 2.09 4.53
C ILE A 383 37.87 2.50 3.55
N THR A 384 37.52 2.90 2.33
CA THR A 384 38.51 3.34 1.33
C THR A 384 39.22 4.62 1.76
N ALA A 385 38.51 5.59 2.33
CA ALA A 385 39.10 6.80 2.91
C ALA A 385 40.10 6.47 4.03
N GLU A 386 39.75 5.53 4.93
CA GLU A 386 40.63 5.07 6.01
C GLU A 386 41.90 4.39 5.47
N VAL A 387 41.79 3.55 4.44
CA VAL A 387 42.94 2.90 3.78
C VAL A 387 43.84 3.95 3.12
N ILE A 388 43.28 4.92 2.41
CA ILE A 388 44.04 6.01 1.78
C ILE A 388 44.74 6.84 2.85
N TYR A 389 44.05 7.25 3.91
CA TYR A 389 44.61 8.01 5.02
C TYR A 389 45.80 7.29 5.66
N LYS A 390 45.67 5.99 5.96
CA LYS A 390 46.77 5.16 6.49
C LYS A 390 47.94 5.05 5.51
N THR A 391 47.68 4.95 4.21
CA THR A 391 48.72 4.80 3.18
C THR A 391 49.49 6.10 2.98
N VAL A 392 48.80 7.24 2.88
CA VAL A 392 49.42 8.58 2.79
C VAL A 392 50.20 8.90 4.06
N ARG A 393 49.64 8.61 5.25
CA ARG A 393 50.34 8.81 6.53
C ARG A 393 51.61 7.95 6.63
N LYS A 394 51.56 6.68 6.23
CA LYS A 394 52.76 5.82 6.13
C LYS A 394 53.77 6.37 5.13
N GLY A 395 53.31 6.87 3.98
CA GLY A 395 54.15 7.57 2.99
C GLY A 395 54.87 8.77 3.58
N ASN A 396 54.14 9.69 4.22
CA ASN A 396 54.69 10.89 4.86
C ASN A 396 55.65 10.56 6.02
N LEU A 397 55.35 9.54 6.83
CA LEU A 397 56.28 9.05 7.86
C LEU A 397 57.58 8.50 7.26
N LYS A 398 57.49 7.81 6.12
CA LYS A 398 58.65 7.23 5.43
C LYS A 398 59.50 8.33 4.77
N VAL A 399 58.88 9.33 4.16
CA VAL A 399 59.56 10.52 3.62
C VAL A 399 60.28 11.27 4.73
N ARG A 400 59.58 11.58 5.83
CA ARG A 400 60.18 12.26 6.99
C ARG A 400 61.36 11.47 7.59
N SER A 401 61.25 10.15 7.71
CA SER A 401 62.36 9.30 8.17
C SER A 401 63.57 9.27 7.21
N ARG A 402 63.35 9.52 5.92
CA ARG A 402 64.40 9.58 4.90
C ARG A 402 65.08 10.95 4.90
N GLU A 403 64.30 12.01 5.04
CA GLU A 403 64.77 13.39 5.26
C GLU A 403 65.59 13.51 6.55
N ASP A 404 65.14 12.92 7.65
CA ASP A 404 65.90 12.88 8.91
C ASP A 404 67.22 12.10 8.77
N ARG A 405 67.25 11.05 7.92
CA ARG A 405 68.47 10.29 7.60
C ARG A 405 69.42 11.05 6.67
N GLU A 406 68.90 11.74 5.67
CA GLU A 406 69.70 12.57 4.75
C GLU A 406 70.26 13.80 5.46
N ASN A 407 69.47 14.50 6.29
CA ASN A 407 69.96 15.59 7.13
C ASN A 407 70.98 15.11 8.17
N GLY A 408 70.77 13.91 8.74
CA GLY A 408 71.74 13.27 9.63
C GLY A 408 73.06 12.91 8.93
N ASN A 409 73.02 12.53 7.65
CA ASN A 409 74.20 12.29 6.83
C ASN A 409 74.87 13.59 6.35
N TYR A 410 74.09 14.63 6.02
CA TYR A 410 74.61 15.95 5.64
C TYR A 410 75.34 16.62 6.81
N LEU A 411 74.81 16.53 8.02
CA LEU A 411 75.50 16.95 9.25
C LEU A 411 76.77 16.14 9.52
N ARG A 412 76.80 14.88 9.08
CA ARG A 412 77.97 13.99 9.18
C ARG A 412 79.06 14.36 8.18
N GLU A 413 78.70 14.65 6.93
CA GLU A 413 79.62 15.10 5.87
C GLU A 413 80.16 16.52 6.14
N VAL A 414 79.33 17.45 6.63
CA VAL A 414 79.78 18.78 7.07
C VAL A 414 80.68 18.67 8.31
N GLY A 415 80.44 17.68 9.18
CA GLY A 415 81.31 17.34 10.31
C GLY A 415 82.64 16.67 9.91
N GLU A 416 82.73 16.05 8.73
CA GLU A 416 83.93 15.35 8.23
C GLU A 416 84.92 16.28 7.49
N HIS A 417 84.52 17.50 7.14
CA HIS A 417 85.41 18.54 6.58
C HIS A 417 85.69 19.73 7.51
N SER A 418 85.23 19.67 8.76
CA SER A 418 85.74 20.51 9.85
C SER A 418 85.95 19.69 11.12
N ALA A 419 86.87 18.72 11.03
CA ALA A 419 87.37 18.00 12.20
C ALA A 419 88.32 18.89 13.01
N SER A 420 87.77 19.88 13.72
CA SER A 420 88.33 20.25 15.03
C SER A 420 87.50 19.52 16.08
N LYS A 421 87.88 18.27 16.35
CA LYS A 421 87.33 17.52 17.49
C LYS A 421 87.69 18.29 18.76
N PRO A 422 86.73 18.86 19.53
CA PRO A 422 87.07 19.32 20.86
C PRO A 422 87.53 18.10 21.66
N ASN A 423 88.74 18.20 22.21
CA ASN A 423 89.43 17.13 22.91
C ASN A 423 88.56 16.71 24.10
N LEU A 424 87.80 15.61 23.94
CA LEU A 424 86.76 15.17 24.87
C LEU A 424 87.32 14.94 26.28
N ALA A 425 88.60 14.56 26.37
CA ALA A 425 89.35 14.43 27.61
C ALA A 425 89.48 15.77 28.39
N ASN A 426 89.56 16.91 27.69
CA ASN A 426 89.66 18.23 28.33
C ASN A 426 88.29 18.73 28.84
N VAL A 427 87.20 18.36 28.14
CA VAL A 427 85.83 18.64 28.58
C VAL A 427 85.47 17.76 29.78
N GLU A 428 85.84 16.48 29.75
CA GLU A 428 85.60 15.55 30.85
C GLU A 428 86.40 15.95 32.11
N ASN A 429 87.65 16.40 31.95
CA ASN A 429 88.43 16.94 33.07
C ASN A 429 87.82 18.24 33.63
N LYS A 430 87.37 19.18 32.77
CA LYS A 430 86.68 20.40 33.24
C LYS A 430 85.36 20.09 33.93
N LEU A 431 84.61 19.08 33.46
CA LEU A 431 83.37 18.66 34.12
C LEU A 431 83.64 18.07 35.50
N ARG A 432 84.67 17.23 35.64
CA ARG A 432 85.07 16.69 36.94
C ARG A 432 85.49 17.81 37.90
N GLN A 433 86.25 18.77 37.41
CA GLN A 433 86.68 19.93 38.20
C GLN A 433 85.49 20.79 38.68
N LEU A 434 84.51 21.02 37.80
CA LEU A 434 83.28 21.76 38.14
C LEU A 434 82.39 21.01 39.15
N VAL A 435 82.26 19.68 39.02
CA VAL A 435 81.50 18.86 39.98
C VAL A 435 82.17 18.90 41.36
N GLU A 436 83.49 18.91 41.39
CA GLU A 436 84.27 18.97 42.64
C GLU A 436 84.23 20.37 43.29
N GLU A 437 84.14 21.45 42.51
CA GLU A 437 83.90 22.79 43.05
C GLU A 437 82.48 22.97 43.58
N VAL A 438 81.47 22.42 42.88
CA VAL A 438 80.07 22.49 43.33
C VAL A 438 79.86 21.70 44.62
N SER A 439 80.51 20.55 44.78
CA SER A 439 80.42 19.77 46.03
C SER A 439 81.04 20.51 47.22
N LYS A 440 82.20 21.17 47.03
CA LYS A 440 82.81 22.02 48.06
C LYS A 440 81.94 23.22 48.42
N LEU A 441 81.27 23.84 47.45
CA LEU A 441 80.32 24.92 47.71
C LEU A 441 79.07 24.43 48.47
N GLN A 442 78.55 23.25 48.16
CA GLN A 442 77.45 22.65 48.92
C GLN A 442 77.85 22.34 50.37
N GLU A 443 79.06 21.83 50.62
CA GLU A 443 79.55 21.64 51.98
C GLU A 443 79.67 22.96 52.75
N GLN A 444 80.21 24.01 52.11
CA GLN A 444 80.30 25.34 52.71
C GLN A 444 78.93 25.96 53.01
N ILE A 445 77.94 25.78 52.13
CA ILE A 445 76.56 26.23 52.36
C ILE A 445 75.92 25.43 53.51
N SER A 446 76.14 24.13 53.61
CA SER A 446 75.62 23.31 54.72
C SER A 446 76.26 23.69 56.07
N ALA A 447 77.56 24.01 56.07
CA ALA A 447 78.28 24.47 57.26
C ALA A 447 77.84 25.88 57.69
N LYS A 448 77.50 26.75 56.74
CA LYS A 448 76.96 28.09 57.00
C LYS A 448 75.50 28.06 57.47
N GLY A 449 74.69 27.12 56.96
CA GLY A 449 73.33 26.84 57.44
C GLY A 449 73.28 26.32 58.87
N ARG A 450 74.30 25.55 59.30
CA ARG A 450 74.43 25.07 60.69
C ARG A 450 74.87 26.15 61.70
N ARG A 451 75.44 27.27 61.26
CA ARG A 451 75.81 28.42 62.13
C ARG A 451 74.69 29.45 62.29
N SER A 452 73.62 29.38 61.50
CA SER A 452 72.49 30.34 61.57
C SER A 452 71.30 29.85 62.41
N THR A 453 71.37 28.65 62.99
CA THR A 453 70.34 28.05 63.86
C THR A 453 70.74 28.02 65.34
N THR A 454 71.75 28.80 65.75
CA THR A 454 72.19 28.93 67.16
C THR A 454 72.02 30.34 67.74
N HIS A 455 71.21 31.20 67.11
CA HIS A 455 70.71 32.43 67.70
C HIS A 455 69.25 32.66 67.27
N MET A 456 68.33 31.98 67.97
CA MET A 456 67.13 32.59 68.54
C MET A 456 66.56 31.69 69.63
#